data_AF-A0A512BD21-F1
#
_entry.id   AF-A0A512BD21-F1
#
_cell.length_a   1.000
_cell.length_b   1.000
_cell.length_c   1.000
_cell.angle_alpha   90.00
_cell.angle_beta   90.00
_cell.angle_gamma   90.00
#
_symmetry.space_group_name_H-M   'P 1'
#
loop_
_entity.id
_entity.type
_entity.pdbx_description
1 polymer ?
#
loop_
_entity_poly.entity_id
_entity_poly.type
_entity_poly.pdbx_seq_one_letter_code
_entity_poly.pdbx_strand_id
1 'polypeptide(L)' 'MKENNIVVEKSYAFALPIVKLYWHLVESKKEYRLSGQVLSSGTSVGANIEEAMGGSSRRDFKSRLDIS' A
#
# COMPACT_ATOMS: atom_id res chain seq x y z
N MET A 1 -11.18 -3.19 -14.03
CA MET A 1 -10.66 -1.90 -13.54
C MET A 1 -10.88 -0.86 -14.62
N LYS A 2 -11.28 0.37 -14.28
CA LYS A 2 -11.22 1.47 -15.26
C LYS A 2 -9.77 1.64 -15.68
N GLU A 3 -9.49 1.60 -16.98
CA GLU A 3 -8.19 1.95 -17.52
C GLU A 3 -7.81 3.37 -17.04
N ASN A 4 -6.57 3.56 -16.60
CA ASN A 4 -5.97 4.82 -16.14
C ASN A 4 -6.44 5.39 -14.79
N ASN A 5 -6.59 4.55 -13.76
CA ASN A 5 -6.72 5.07 -12.39
C ASN A 5 -5.34 5.40 -11.80
N ILE A 6 -4.97 6.69 -11.89
CA ILE A 6 -3.66 7.22 -11.46
C ILE A 6 -3.33 6.86 -10.00
N VAL A 7 -4.31 6.86 -9.09
CA VAL A 7 -4.02 6.56 -7.67
C VAL A 7 -3.70 5.08 -7.45
N VAL A 8 -4.38 4.19 -8.18
CA VAL A 8 -4.11 2.74 -8.17
C VAL A 8 -2.70 2.49 -8.70
N GLU A 9 -2.37 3.01 -9.88
CA GLU A 9 -1.06 2.85 -10.50
C GLU A 9 0.08 3.35 -9.59
N LYS A 10 -0.08 4.54 -9.00
CA LYS A 10 0.91 5.12 -8.10
C LYS A 10 1.07 4.33 -6.81
N SER A 11 -0.03 3.85 -6.22
CA SER A 11 0.04 3.04 -4.99
C SER A 11 0.74 1.71 -5.22
N TYR A 12 0.54 1.08 -6.38
CA TYR A 12 1.24 -0.14 -6.76
C TYR A 12 2.74 0.14 -7.00
N ALA A 13 3.04 1.19 -7.77
CA ALA A 13 4.41 1.62 -8.01
C ALA A 13 5.15 2.00 -6.71
N PHE A 14 4.45 2.50 -5.70
CA PHE A 14 4.98 2.79 -4.37
C PHE A 14 5.23 1.53 -3.52
N ALA A 15 4.37 0.51 -3.61
CA ALA A 15 4.55 -0.72 -2.83
C ALA A 15 5.82 -1.49 -3.25
N LEU A 16 6.19 -1.46 -4.54
CA LEU A 16 7.38 -2.15 -5.06
C LEU A 16 8.71 -1.78 -4.35
N PRO A 17 9.09 -0.49 -4.21
CA PRO A 17 10.30 -0.12 -3.47
C PRO A 17 10.20 -0.41 -1.97
N ILE A 18 9.01 -0.39 -1.36
CA ILE A 18 8.83 -0.77 0.06
C ILE A 18 9.20 -2.23 0.29
N VAL A 19 8.75 -3.13 -0.58
CA VAL A 19 9.11 -4.56 -0.50
C VAL A 19 10.62 -4.76 -0.63
N LYS A 20 11.26 -4.05 -1.57
CA LYS A 20 12.72 -4.09 -1.75
C LYS A 20 13.46 -3.55 -0.53
N LEU A 21 12.96 -2.46 0.06
CA LEU A 21 13.52 -1.89 1.29
C LEU A 21 13.43 -2.88 2.46
N TYR A 22 12.28 -3.54 2.63
CA TYR A 22 12.10 -4.57 3.65
C TYR A 22 13.13 -5.68 3.51
N TRP A 23 13.30 -6.25 2.31
CA TRP A 23 14.31 -7.28 2.07
C TRP A 23 15.72 -6.79 2.37
N HIS A 24 16.08 -5.59 1.93
CA HIS A 24 17.39 -5.02 2.23
C HIS A 24 17.63 -4.90 3.74
N LEU A 25 16.66 -4.42 4.51
CA LEU A 25 16.78 -4.27 5.97
C LEU A 25 16.88 -5.63 6.68
N VAL A 26 16.09 -6.60 6.25
CA VAL A 26 16.12 -7.96 6.81
C VAL A 26 17.45 -8.66 6.50
N GLU A 27 17.94 -8.57 5.26
CA GLU A 27 19.14 -9.28 4.83
C GLU A 27 20.42 -8.65 5.39
N SER A 28 20.54 -7.32 5.28
CA SER A 28 21.77 -6.59 5.59
C SER A 28 21.86 -6.12 7.04
N LYS A 29 20.74 -5.77 7.67
CA LYS A 29 20.71 -5.22 9.04
C LYS A 29 20.18 -6.21 10.06
N LYS A 30 19.59 -7.32 9.63
CA LYS A 30 18.86 -8.26 10.51
C LYS A 30 17.83 -7.52 11.37
N GLU A 31 17.20 -6.50 10.79
CA GLU A 31 16.14 -5.73 11.44
C GLU A 31 14.80 -6.26 10.95
N TYR A 32 13.92 -6.63 11.87
CA TYR A 32 12.67 -7.35 11.58
C TYR A 32 11.42 -6.63 12.09
N ARG A 33 11.55 -5.77 13.09
CA ARG A 33 10.41 -5.18 13.80
C ARG A 33 9.94 -3.92 13.09
N LEU A 34 10.85 -2.97 12.86
CA LEU A 34 10.53 -1.73 12.17
C LEU A 34 10.35 -1.96 10.67
N SER A 35 11.18 -2.81 10.07
CA SER A 35 11.10 -3.21 8.67
C SER A 35 9.76 -3.88 8.37
N GLY A 36 9.27 -4.75 9.26
CA GLY A 36 7.95 -5.35 9.17
C GLY A 36 6.81 -4.32 9.28
N GLN A 37 6.94 -3.32 10.15
CA GLN A 37 5.97 -2.22 10.25
C GLN A 37 5.95 -1.35 8.99
N VAL A 38 7.12 -1.05 8.42
CA VAL A 38 7.27 -0.31 7.16
C VAL A 38 6.68 -1.10 5.99
N LEU A 39 6.95 -2.40 5.91
CA LEU A 39 6.34 -3.26 4.88
C LEU A 39 4.81 -3.24 4.97
N SER A 40 4.28 -3.42 6.19
CA SER A 40 2.85 -3.49 6.42
C SER A 40 2.16 -2.16 6.06
N SER A 41 2.67 -1.04 6.56
CA SER A 41 2.11 0.29 6.29
C SER A 41 2.28 0.72 4.82
N GLY A 42 3.41 0.43 4.20
CA GLY A 42 3.64 0.82 2.82
C GLY A 42 2.83 0.01 1.80
N THR A 43 2.49 -1.25 2.11
CA THR A 43 1.63 -2.09 1.26
C THR A 43 0.14 -1.88 1.53
N SER A 44 -0.25 -1.47 2.75
CA SER A 44 -1.66 -1.21 3.07
C SER A 44 -2.27 -0.04 2.31
N VAL A 45 -1.46 0.92 1.84
CA VAL A 45 -1.92 2.04 0.99
C VAL A 45 -2.61 1.51 -0.27
N GLY A 46 -1.94 0.62 -1.01
CA GLY A 46 -2.53 0.02 -2.22
C GLY A 46 -3.73 -0.86 -1.90
N ALA A 47 -3.68 -1.63 -0.80
CA ALA A 47 -4.79 -2.49 -0.39
C ALA A 47 -6.06 -1.68 -0.08
N ASN A 48 -5.94 -0.59 0.69
CA ASN A 48 -7.05 0.29 1.00
C ASN A 48 -7.63 0.97 -0.25
N ILE A 49 -6.77 1.37 -1.20
CA ILE A 49 -7.21 1.96 -2.47
C ILE A 49 -7.99 0.92 -3.30
N GLU A 50 -7.52 -0.32 -3.38
CA GLU A 50 -8.24 -1.41 -4.05
C GLU A 50 -9.60 -1.69 -3.40
N GLU A 51 -9.65 -1.73 -2.06
CA GLU A 51 -10.90 -1.86 -1.31
C GLU A 51 -11.85 -0.67 -1.57
N ALA A 52 -11.33 0.55 -1.63
CA ALA A 52 -12.11 1.74 -1.97
C ALA A 52 -12.75 1.60 -3.35
N MET A 53 -12.00 1.10 -4.33
CA MET A 53 -12.48 0.92 -5.71
C MET A 53 -13.56 -0.16 -5.84
N GLY A 54 -13.53 -1.18 -4.98
CA GLY A 54 -14.57 -2.21 -4.86
C GLY A 54 -15.74 -1.83 -3.95
N GLY A 55 -15.66 -0.69 -3.25
CA GLY A 55 -16.63 -0.25 -2.26
C GLY A 55 -18.02 0.04 -2.85
N SER A 56 -19.06 -0.23 -2.05
CA SER A 56 -20.47 -0.11 -2.49
C SER A 56 -21.04 1.30 -2.43
N SER A 57 -20.34 2.24 -1.79
CA SER A 57 -20.83 3.61 -1.62
C SER A 57 -19.70 4.65 -1.68
N ARG A 58 -20.06 5.90 -2.00
CA ARG A 58 -19.11 7.04 -1.94
C ARG A 58 -18.55 7.26 -0.53
N ARG A 59 -19.31 6.92 0.52
CA ARG A 59 -18.87 7.05 1.91
C ARG A 59 -17.79 6.01 2.24
N ASP A 60 -17.98 4.78 1.77
CA ASP A 60 -17.00 3.70 1.90
C ASP A 60 -15.71 4.03 1.15
N PHE A 61 -15.84 4.51 -0.09
CA PHE A 61 -14.70 5.03 -0.88
C PHE A 61 -13.90 6.09 -0.12
N LYS A 62 -14.58 7.12 0.44
CA LYS A 62 -13.92 8.16 1.23
C LYS A 62 -13.21 7.59 2.46
N SER A 63 -13.89 6.71 3.21
CA SER A 63 -13.34 6.15 4.44
C SER A 63 -12.07 5.35 4.19
N ARG A 64 -12.00 4.59 3.09
CA ARG A 64 -10.82 3.79 2.74
C ARG A 64 -9.64 4.67 2.31
N LEU A 65 -9.92 5.74 1.57
CA LEU A 65 -8.90 6.73 1.22
C LEU A 65 -8.39 7.51 2.42
N ASP A 66 -9.25 7.85 3.39
CA ASP A 66 -8.83 8.59 4.61
C ASP A 66 -7.88 7.78 5.52
N ILE A 67 -7.88 6.44 5.41
CA ILE A 67 -6.98 5.55 6.18
C ILE A 67 -5.59 5.43 5.53
N SER A 68 -5.49 5.74 4.24
CA SER A 68 -4.30 5.50 3.40
C SER A 68 -3.33 6.67 3.44
#